data_AF-A0A2S8GF36-F1
#
_entry.id   AF-A0A2S8GF36-F1
#
_cell.length_a   1.000
_cell.length_b   1.000
_cell.length_c   1.000
_cell.angle_alpha   90.00
_cell.angle_beta   90.00
_cell.angle_gamma   90.00
#
_symmetry.space_group_name_H-M   'P 1'
#
loop_
_entity.id
_entity.type
_entity.pdbx_description
1 polymer ?
#
loop_
_entity_poly.entity_id
_entity_poly.type
_entity_poly.pdbx_seq_one_letter_code
_entity_poly.pdbx_strand_id
1 'polypeptide(L)'
;MGSDYFDESVPDGVANAVQELFPEIDCSGQDGYELLVMTFGDDVDGARFKAFDERHCREMAANLQSYLELSEPVSTEQGRFVIESALRQWGG
;
A
#
# COMPACT_ATOMS: atom_id res chain seq x y z
N MET A 1 -27.98 2.65 0.32
CA MET A 1 -27.16 1.72 -0.49
C MET A 1 -25.73 2.16 -0.30
N GLY A 2 -25.08 1.64 0.74
CA GLY A 2 -23.65 1.86 0.92
C GLY A 2 -22.97 1.00 -0.12
N SER A 3 -22.31 1.62 -1.08
CA SER A 3 -21.35 0.90 -1.90
C SER A 3 -20.22 0.52 -0.94
N ASP A 4 -20.21 -0.74 -0.52
CA ASP A 4 -19.00 -1.33 0.03
C ASP A 4 -17.97 -1.27 -1.10
N TYR A 5 -17.11 -0.25 -1.03
CA TYR A 5 -16.03 0.03 -1.96
C TYR A 5 -14.96 -1.09 -2.01
N PHE A 6 -15.20 -2.21 -1.32
CA PHE A 6 -14.35 -3.40 -1.22
C PHE A 6 -14.91 -4.66 -1.90
N ASP A 7 -16.04 -4.57 -2.62
CA ASP A 7 -16.55 -5.69 -3.44
C ASP A 7 -15.78 -5.85 -4.78
N GLU A 8 -14.88 -4.93 -5.10
CA GLU A 8 -13.98 -5.02 -6.25
C GLU A 8 -12.58 -5.46 -5.76
N SER A 9 -11.96 -6.39 -6.51
CA SER A 9 -10.64 -6.96 -6.23
C SER A 9 -9.67 -5.90 -5.69
N VAL A 10 -9.01 -6.20 -4.57
CA VAL A 10 -7.93 -5.36 -4.03
C VAL A 10 -7.00 -5.00 -5.18
N PRO A 11 -6.71 -3.71 -5.41
CA PRO A 11 -5.95 -3.28 -6.57
C PRO A 11 -4.53 -3.80 -6.39
N ASP A 12 -3.95 -4.29 -7.47
CA ASP A 12 -2.56 -4.72 -7.48
C ASP A 12 -1.58 -3.55 -7.34
N GLY A 13 -2.03 -2.33 -7.03
CA GLY A 13 -1.22 -1.11 -7.14
C GLY A 13 -0.12 -1.06 -6.09
N VAL A 14 -0.34 -1.67 -4.93
CA VAL A 14 0.71 -1.89 -3.94
C VAL A 14 1.71 -2.93 -4.46
N ALA A 15 1.23 -4.10 -4.90
CA ALA A 15 2.08 -5.17 -5.43
C ALA A 15 2.95 -4.72 -6.61
N ASN A 16 2.34 -4.00 -7.56
CA ASN A 16 3.02 -3.41 -8.71
C ASN A 16 4.09 -2.39 -8.28
N ALA A 17 3.79 -1.55 -7.30
CA ALA A 17 4.75 -0.58 -6.79
C ALA A 17 5.90 -1.25 -6.03
N VAL A 18 5.62 -2.32 -5.29
CA VAL A 18 6.65 -3.15 -4.64
C VAL A 18 7.54 -3.80 -5.69
N GLN A 19 6.97 -4.39 -6.73
CA GLN A 19 7.72 -5.00 -7.84
C GLN A 19 8.58 -3.99 -8.61
N GLU A 20 8.15 -2.71 -8.69
CA GLU A 20 8.93 -1.64 -9.30
C GLU A 20 10.12 -1.21 -8.42
N LEU A 21 9.92 -1.12 -7.11
CA LEU A 21 10.96 -0.73 -6.15
C LEU A 21 11.95 -1.86 -5.83
N PHE A 22 11.45 -3.08 -5.75
CA PHE A 22 12.14 -4.28 -5.28
C PHE A 22 11.85 -5.43 -6.25
N PRO A 23 12.44 -5.40 -7.46
CA PRO A 23 12.09 -6.32 -8.54
C PRO A 23 12.41 -7.80 -8.24
N GLU A 24 13.25 -8.07 -7.24
CA GLU A 24 13.57 -9.39 -6.74
C GLU A 24 12.55 -9.98 -5.74
N ILE A 25 11.60 -9.17 -5.27
CA ILE A 25 10.59 -9.57 -4.29
C ILE A 25 9.29 -9.92 -5.02
N ASP A 26 8.79 -11.13 -4.80
CA ASP A 26 7.45 -11.53 -5.26
C ASP A 26 6.41 -10.96 -4.30
N CYS A 27 5.56 -10.06 -4.81
CA CYS A 27 4.51 -9.41 -4.03
C CYS A 27 3.17 -9.63 -4.73
N SER A 28 2.26 -10.34 -4.08
CA SER A 28 0.93 -10.61 -4.61
C SER A 28 -0.07 -9.51 -4.25
N GLY A 29 -1.23 -9.49 -4.92
CA GLY A 29 -2.32 -8.60 -4.52
C GLY A 29 -2.79 -8.80 -3.06
N GLN A 30 -2.63 -10.00 -2.51
CA GLN A 30 -2.92 -10.28 -1.10
C GLN A 30 -1.88 -9.64 -0.16
N ASP A 31 -0.59 -9.70 -0.51
CA ASP A 31 0.46 -8.99 0.24
C ASP A 31 0.24 -7.48 0.18
N GLY A 32 -0.20 -6.98 -0.98
CA GLY A 32 -0.61 -5.60 -1.15
C GLY A 32 -1.74 -5.19 -0.21
N TYR A 33 -2.76 -6.06 -0.04
CA TYR A 33 -3.83 -5.82 0.93
C TYR A 33 -3.33 -5.77 2.37
N GLU A 34 -2.50 -6.73 2.76
CA GLU A 34 -1.95 -6.81 4.12
C GLU A 34 -1.15 -5.55 4.46
N LEU A 35 -0.31 -5.07 3.53
CA LEU A 35 0.44 -3.83 3.69
C LEU A 35 -0.47 -2.59 3.86
N LEU A 36 -1.63 -2.56 3.20
CA LEU A 36 -2.61 -1.50 3.40
C LEU A 36 -3.24 -1.57 4.79
N VAL A 37 -3.66 -2.77 5.22
CA VAL A 37 -4.26 -2.99 6.54
C VAL A 37 -3.27 -2.65 7.66
N MET A 38 -2.01 -3.09 7.54
CA MET A 38 -0.95 -2.76 8.51
C MET A 38 -0.68 -1.24 8.59
N THR A 39 -0.94 -0.49 7.53
CA THR A 39 -0.66 0.95 7.46
C THR A 39 -1.86 1.81 7.87
N PHE A 40 -3.07 1.43 7.48
CA PHE A 40 -4.28 2.26 7.64
C PHE A 40 -5.29 1.69 8.64
N GLY A 41 -5.11 0.45 9.08
CA GLY A 41 -6.06 -0.29 9.90
C GLY A 41 -6.94 -1.24 9.08
N ASP A 42 -7.62 -2.14 9.79
CA ASP A 42 -8.58 -3.11 9.27
C ASP A 42 -9.86 -2.48 8.73
N ASP A 43 -10.14 -1.23 9.12
CA ASP A 43 -11.24 -0.40 8.64
C ASP A 43 -10.81 0.61 7.56
N VAL A 44 -9.67 0.38 6.89
CA VAL A 44 -9.25 1.21 5.76
C VAL A 44 -10.37 1.25 4.72
N ASP A 45 -10.70 2.43 4.22
CA ASP A 45 -11.62 2.65 3.12
C ASP A 45 -11.03 3.62 2.10
N GLY A 46 -11.65 3.71 0.91
CA GLY A 46 -11.15 4.58 -0.14
C GLY A 46 -11.07 6.06 0.27
N ALA A 47 -11.90 6.53 1.20
CA ALA A 47 -11.88 7.92 1.65
C ALA A 47 -10.70 8.19 2.58
N ARG A 48 -10.46 7.32 3.57
CA ARG A 48 -9.29 7.36 4.46
C ARG A 48 -8.00 7.19 3.68
N PHE A 49 -7.99 6.27 2.73
CA PHE A 49 -6.83 6.02 1.90
C PHE A 49 -6.48 7.23 1.01
N LYS A 50 -7.49 7.90 0.42
CA LYS A 50 -7.30 9.16 -0.32
C LYS A 50 -6.84 10.32 0.58
N ALA A 51 -7.14 10.28 1.87
CA ALA A 51 -6.75 11.27 2.85
C ALA A 51 -5.41 10.95 3.56
N PHE A 52 -4.56 10.10 2.96
CA PHE A 52 -3.26 9.77 3.54
C PHE A 52 -2.40 11.02 3.78
N ASP A 53 -1.50 10.90 4.75
CA ASP A 53 -0.58 11.96 5.17
C ASP A 53 0.84 11.41 5.35
N GLU A 54 1.77 12.26 5.80
CA GLU A 54 3.16 11.87 6.01
C GLU A 54 3.34 10.76 7.07
N ARG A 55 2.42 10.62 8.03
CA ARG A 55 2.45 9.53 8.99
C ARG A 55 2.21 8.20 8.28
N HIS A 56 1.19 8.13 7.44
CA HIS A 56 0.89 6.92 6.64
C HIS A 56 2.04 6.55 5.70
N CYS A 57 2.72 7.55 5.10
CA CYS A 57 3.90 7.26 4.27
C CYS A 57 5.04 6.61 5.05
N ARG A 58 5.29 7.06 6.29
CA ARG A 58 6.31 6.47 7.17
C ARG A 58 5.91 5.08 7.65
N GLU A 59 4.64 4.89 7.99
CA GLU A 59 4.10 3.59 8.39
C GLU A 59 4.19 2.58 7.24
N MET A 60 3.80 2.97 6.03
CA MET A 60 3.97 2.14 4.83
C MET A 60 5.43 1.76 4.61
N ALA A 61 6.37 2.72 4.70
CA ALA A 61 7.79 2.44 4.53
C ALA A 61 8.31 1.43 5.59
N ALA A 62 7.95 1.62 6.85
CA ALA A 62 8.34 0.71 7.93
C ALA A 62 7.72 -0.69 7.76
N ASN A 63 6.45 -0.75 7.36
CA ASN A 63 5.73 -2.00 7.10
C ASN A 63 6.32 -2.74 5.91
N LEU A 64 6.66 -2.05 4.81
CA LEU A 64 7.37 -2.63 3.67
C LEU A 64 8.69 -3.25 4.08
N GLN A 65 9.51 -2.51 4.83
CA GLN A 65 10.79 -3.00 5.30
C GLN A 65 10.63 -4.26 6.17
N SER A 66 9.69 -4.23 7.11
CA SER A 66 9.48 -5.34 8.04
C SER A 66 8.79 -6.55 7.41
N TYR A 67 7.79 -6.33 6.56
CA TYR A 67 6.97 -7.39 5.97
C TYR A 67 7.73 -8.15 4.87
N LEU A 68 8.53 -7.42 4.07
CA LEU A 68 9.35 -8.00 3.00
C LEU A 68 10.77 -8.37 3.46
N GLU A 69 11.06 -8.24 4.75
CA GLU A 69 12.36 -8.55 5.36
C GLU A 69 13.56 -7.86 4.67
N LEU A 70 13.38 -6.61 4.24
CA LEU A 70 14.39 -5.88 3.47
C LEU A 70 15.60 -5.52 4.35
N SER A 71 16.80 -5.78 3.84
CA SER A 71 18.05 -5.45 4.54
C SER A 71 18.34 -3.95 4.58
N GLU A 72 17.90 -3.22 3.56
CA GLU A 72 18.07 -1.78 3.44
C GLU A 72 16.85 -1.03 3.98
N PRO A 73 17.04 0.15 4.60
CA PRO A 73 15.94 0.97 5.08
C PRO A 73 15.10 1.51 3.92
N VAL A 74 13.78 1.37 4.04
CA VAL A 74 12.82 1.94 3.09
C VAL A 74 12.52 3.39 3.49
N SER A 75 12.59 4.30 2.52
CA SER A 75 12.38 5.72 2.76
C SER A 75 10.89 6.09 2.80
N THR A 76 10.57 7.19 3.48
CA THR A 76 9.22 7.79 3.47
C THR A 76 8.73 8.08 2.05
N GLU A 77 9.63 8.44 1.12
CA GLU A 77 9.29 8.70 -0.28
C GLU A 77 8.89 7.41 -1.02
N GLN A 78 9.56 6.29 -0.74
CA GLN A 78 9.17 4.99 -1.26
C GLN A 78 7.80 4.55 -0.70
N GLY A 79 7.55 4.76 0.60
CA GLY A 79 6.24 4.53 1.20
C GLY A 79 5.13 5.38 0.56
N ARG A 80 5.41 6.65 0.26
CA ARG A 80 4.50 7.53 -0.49
C ARG A 80 4.24 7.00 -1.89
N PHE A 81 5.29 6.61 -2.62
CA PHE A 81 5.16 6.07 -3.97
C PHE A 81 4.21 4.87 -4.01
N VAL A 82 4.33 3.95 -3.07
CA VAL A 82 3.45 2.77 -2.98
C VAL A 82 1.98 3.18 -2.76
N ILE A 83 1.72 4.09 -1.83
CA ILE A 83 0.36 4.60 -1.56
C ILE A 83 -0.22 5.30 -2.80
N GLU A 84 0.56 6.16 -3.46
CA GLU A 84 0.13 6.88 -4.66
C GLU A 84 -0.13 5.95 -5.84
N SER A 85 0.70 4.91 -6.03
CA SER A 85 0.51 3.91 -7.08
C SER A 85 -0.78 3.11 -6.87
N ALA A 86 -1.08 2.72 -5.63
CA ALA A 86 -2.35 2.12 -5.27
C ALA A 86 -3.55 3.07 -5.53
N LEU A 87 -3.43 4.36 -5.18
CA LEU A 87 -4.48 5.36 -5.45
C LEU A 87 -4.75 5.58 -6.94
N ARG A 88 -3.71 5.59 -7.77
CA ARG A 88 -3.86 5.76 -9.23
C ARG A 88 -4.65 4.61 -9.85
N GLN A 89 -4.43 3.39 -9.38
CA GLN A 89 -5.20 2.23 -9.85
C GLN A 89 -6.65 2.25 -9.35
N TRP A 90 -6.90 2.87 -8.20
CA TRP A 90 -8.24 3.15 -7.65
C TRP A 90 -8.95 4.38 -8.22
N GLY A 91 -8.45 4.92 -9.33
CA GLY A 91 -9.19 5.88 -10.14
C GLY A 91 -9.16 7.33 -9.64
N GLY A 92 -8.09 7.74 -8.92
CA GLY A 92 -7.73 9.15 -8.67
C GLY A 92 -8.88 10.04 -8.22
#